data_AF-A0AAE2BVJ6-F1
#
_entry.id   AF-A0AAE2BVJ6-F1
#
_cell.length_a   1.000
_cell.length_b   1.000
_cell.length_c   1.000
_cell.angle_alpha   90.00
_cell.angle_beta   90.00
_cell.angle_gamma   90.00
#
_symmetry.space_group_name_H-M   'P 1'
#
loop_
_entity.id
_entity.type
_entity.pdbx_description
1 polymer ?
#
loop_
_entity_poly.entity_id
_entity_poly.type
_entity_poly.pdbx_seq_one_letter_code
_entity_poly.pdbx_strand_id
1 'polypeptide(L)'
;MFSFISNQTKRPPPPLPPPLPLSFHNIPTHIISQTSEIQKSSLSRSTLPTSHNALLLNKGKRRLKDLLAQPDNRKCADCGAPDPKWASANIGVFICLKCCGIHRSLGTHISKVLSVTLDEWSEEEVDSMIEVGGNGSANSIYEAYIPQGVSKPGPDASHEVRAKFIRAKYESQEFLKPSLRILSSSSKKHSLQSSLSRRLWIVLDIQVHRKIQYEGMVEFIGLLKAKVLRGANLAVRDMLSSDPYVVLTLGHQKAQTSVIKSNLNPVWNEELMLSVPQDYGAIKLQVFDHDTFSADDIMGEAEIEIQSMITSATAFGDPEMFGNMQIGKWLKSGDNALLEDSTVNIVDGKVKQFVSLKLQNVESGEMYLELEWIPLDQ
;
A
#
# COMPACT_ATOMS: atom_id res chain seq x y z
N MET A 1 -9.64 -73.12 -19.27
CA MET A 1 -10.28 -71.82 -18.99
C MET A 1 -9.25 -70.93 -18.31
N PHE A 2 -9.17 -69.68 -18.77
CA PHE A 2 -8.36 -68.54 -18.33
C PHE A 2 -6.90 -68.42 -18.83
N SER A 3 -6.77 -67.45 -19.74
CA SER A 3 -5.58 -66.92 -20.39
C SER A 3 -4.86 -65.89 -19.53
N PHE A 4 -3.52 -65.91 -19.54
CA PHE A 4 -2.67 -64.79 -19.14
C PHE A 4 -2.31 -63.94 -20.36
N ILE A 5 -2.68 -62.65 -20.34
CA ILE A 5 -2.26 -61.65 -21.33
C ILE A 5 -1.12 -60.83 -20.71
N SER A 6 0.04 -60.86 -21.38
CA SER A 6 1.21 -60.04 -21.11
C SER A 6 1.05 -58.67 -21.77
N ASN A 7 1.17 -57.58 -21.00
CA ASN A 7 1.07 -56.21 -21.50
C ASN A 7 2.49 -55.62 -21.65
N GLN A 8 2.97 -55.51 -22.90
CA GLN A 8 4.24 -54.89 -23.24
C GLN A 8 4.11 -53.36 -23.25
N THR A 9 4.90 -52.69 -22.41
CA THR A 9 5.07 -51.23 -22.40
C THR A 9 5.99 -50.80 -23.56
N LYS A 10 5.44 -50.11 -24.57
CA LYS A 10 6.23 -49.47 -25.65
C LYS A 10 6.86 -48.16 -25.14
N ARG A 11 8.19 -48.03 -25.24
CA ARG A 11 8.92 -46.78 -25.04
C ARG A 11 8.83 -45.89 -26.30
N PRO A 12 8.72 -44.56 -26.17
CA PRO A 12 8.72 -43.65 -27.33
C PRO A 12 10.14 -43.43 -27.91
N PRO A 13 10.26 -43.12 -29.21
CA PRO A 13 11.55 -42.89 -29.87
C PRO A 13 12.14 -41.49 -29.55
N PRO A 14 13.47 -41.30 -29.72
CA PRO A 14 14.13 -40.03 -29.42
C PRO A 14 13.88 -38.95 -30.51
N PRO A 15 13.98 -37.65 -30.16
CA PRO A 15 13.75 -36.56 -31.09
C PRO A 15 14.91 -36.32 -32.06
N LEU A 16 14.58 -35.86 -33.28
CA LEU A 16 15.51 -35.52 -34.36
C LEU A 16 16.22 -34.17 -34.13
N PRO A 17 17.45 -33.99 -34.63
CA PRO A 17 18.19 -32.73 -34.49
C PRO A 17 17.71 -31.63 -35.46
N PRO A 18 17.94 -30.34 -35.13
CA PRO A 18 17.51 -29.23 -35.96
C PRO A 18 18.41 -29.01 -37.20
N PRO A 19 17.88 -28.48 -38.31
CA PRO A 19 18.66 -28.17 -39.50
C PRO A 19 19.46 -26.85 -39.34
N LEU A 20 20.64 -26.81 -39.97
CA LEU A 20 21.57 -25.68 -40.02
C LEU A 20 21.12 -24.60 -41.02
N PRO A 21 21.57 -23.33 -40.86
CA PRO A 21 21.14 -22.23 -41.71
C PRO A 21 21.93 -22.17 -43.02
N LEU A 22 21.26 -21.83 -44.12
CA LEU A 22 21.90 -21.44 -45.38
C LEU A 22 21.68 -19.95 -45.65
N SER A 23 22.75 -19.31 -46.09
CA SER A 23 22.90 -17.87 -46.29
C SER A 23 22.95 -17.50 -47.78
N PHE A 24 22.21 -16.44 -48.10
CA PHE A 24 22.51 -15.32 -49.01
C PHE A 24 22.53 -15.45 -50.56
N HIS A 25 21.85 -14.44 -51.15
CA HIS A 25 22.03 -13.75 -52.46
C HIS A 25 21.31 -14.27 -53.72
N ASN A 26 20.23 -13.57 -54.15
CA ASN A 26 20.20 -12.70 -55.35
C ASN A 26 18.79 -12.14 -55.65
N ILE A 27 18.74 -10.84 -55.97
CA ILE A 27 17.60 -9.97 -56.44
C ILE A 27 17.72 -9.94 -58.00
N PRO A 28 16.69 -9.78 -58.89
CA PRO A 28 15.92 -8.52 -58.92
C PRO A 28 14.49 -8.42 -59.55
N THR A 29 13.75 -7.44 -58.98
CA THR A 29 12.90 -6.39 -59.57
C THR A 29 11.68 -6.67 -60.48
N HIS A 30 10.59 -6.01 -60.04
CA HIS A 30 9.60 -5.25 -60.81
C HIS A 30 8.34 -5.96 -61.37
N ILE A 31 7.19 -5.27 -61.14
CA ILE A 31 6.02 -5.10 -62.02
C ILE A 31 4.68 -5.77 -61.60
N ILE A 32 3.76 -4.89 -61.14
CA ILE A 32 2.31 -4.77 -61.46
C ILE A 32 1.39 -5.80 -60.77
N SER A 33 0.72 -5.45 -59.67
CA SER A 33 -0.52 -4.65 -59.52
C SER A 33 -1.80 -5.31 -60.04
N GLN A 34 -2.78 -5.41 -59.14
CA GLN A 34 -4.21 -5.74 -59.33
C GLN A 34 -4.45 -7.23 -59.66
N THR A 35 -5.15 -7.97 -58.82
CA THR A 35 -6.62 -7.98 -58.80
C THR A 35 -7.24 -8.42 -57.46
N SER A 36 -8.28 -7.68 -57.06
CA SER A 36 -9.57 -8.11 -56.47
C SER A 36 -9.61 -9.37 -55.58
N GLU A 37 -9.85 -9.26 -54.28
CA GLU A 37 -11.19 -9.21 -53.63
C GLU A 37 -11.70 -10.60 -53.17
N ILE A 38 -12.20 -10.63 -51.93
CA ILE A 38 -13.08 -11.64 -51.33
C ILE A 38 -12.42 -12.91 -50.74
N GLN A 39 -11.99 -12.81 -49.48
CA GLN A 39 -12.42 -13.74 -48.43
C GLN A 39 -12.29 -13.06 -47.05
N LYS A 40 -13.28 -12.22 -46.72
CA LYS A 40 -13.59 -11.87 -45.32
C LYS A 40 -14.63 -12.87 -44.82
N SER A 41 -14.27 -13.70 -43.85
CA SER A 41 -15.09 -13.89 -42.64
C SER A 41 -14.37 -14.78 -41.63
N SER A 42 -14.52 -14.41 -40.36
CA SER A 42 -14.17 -15.16 -39.14
C SER A 42 -12.70 -15.16 -38.67
N LEU A 43 -12.24 -14.02 -38.16
CA LEU A 43 -11.47 -14.00 -36.91
C LEU A 43 -11.88 -12.80 -36.06
N SER A 44 -12.19 -13.10 -34.82
CA SER A 44 -12.62 -12.20 -33.76
C SER A 44 -11.67 -11.01 -33.59
N ARG A 45 -12.26 -9.84 -33.53
CA ARG A 45 -11.65 -8.52 -33.35
C ARG A 45 -10.82 -8.46 -32.06
N SER A 46 -9.50 -8.63 -32.16
CA SER A 46 -8.58 -8.12 -31.14
C SER A 46 -8.50 -6.60 -31.31
N THR A 47 -9.13 -5.86 -30.42
CA THR A 47 -9.06 -4.40 -30.37
C THR A 47 -7.61 -3.99 -30.11
N LEU A 48 -6.96 -3.30 -31.06
CA LEU A 48 -5.70 -2.61 -30.74
C LEU A 48 -5.98 -1.57 -29.64
N PRO A 49 -5.09 -1.44 -28.64
CA PRO A 49 -5.31 -0.48 -27.57
C PRO A 49 -5.28 0.94 -28.12
N THR A 50 -6.31 1.72 -27.79
CA THR A 50 -6.36 3.17 -28.01
C THR A 50 -5.14 3.82 -27.34
N SER A 51 -4.63 4.94 -27.86
CA SER A 51 -3.46 5.66 -27.34
C SER A 51 -3.49 5.91 -25.82
N HIS A 52 -4.68 6.06 -25.24
CA HIS A 52 -4.92 6.19 -23.80
C HIS A 52 -4.58 4.92 -22.99
N ASN A 53 -4.94 3.72 -23.50
CA ASN A 53 -4.63 2.44 -22.84
C ASN A 53 -3.14 2.11 -22.90
N ALA A 54 -2.45 2.49 -23.98
CA ALA A 54 -0.99 2.37 -24.05
C ALA A 54 -0.28 3.29 -23.04
N LEU A 55 -0.80 4.50 -22.82
CA LEU A 55 -0.31 5.45 -21.81
C LEU A 55 -0.51 4.95 -20.37
N LEU A 56 -1.68 4.37 -20.06
CA LEU A 56 -1.96 3.76 -18.75
C LEU A 56 -1.12 2.52 -18.48
N LEU A 57 -1.00 1.59 -19.45
CA LEU A 57 -0.15 0.41 -19.35
C LEU A 57 1.33 0.77 -19.13
N ASN A 58 1.76 1.91 -19.68
CA ASN A 58 3.10 2.47 -19.44
C ASN A 58 3.25 3.09 -18.04
N LYS A 59 2.17 3.56 -17.41
CA LYS A 59 2.18 4.14 -16.06
C LYS A 59 2.37 3.05 -15.00
N GLY A 60 1.57 1.98 -15.01
CA GLY A 60 1.70 0.87 -14.07
C GLY A 60 3.09 0.20 -14.13
N LYS A 61 3.59 -0.07 -15.35
CA LYS A 61 4.94 -0.62 -15.56
C LYS A 61 6.05 0.31 -15.05
N ARG A 62 5.87 1.62 -15.15
CA ARG A 62 6.83 2.60 -14.61
C ARG A 62 6.84 2.55 -13.09
N ARG A 63 5.68 2.60 -12.45
CA ARG A 63 5.56 2.55 -10.98
C ARG A 63 6.14 1.26 -10.39
N LEU A 64 5.89 0.11 -11.03
CA LEU A 64 6.47 -1.16 -10.62
C LEU A 64 8.00 -1.19 -10.76
N LYS A 65 8.54 -0.57 -11.83
CA LYS A 65 9.99 -0.40 -12.00
C LYS A 65 10.59 0.50 -10.93
N ASP A 66 9.92 1.61 -10.62
CA ASP A 66 10.36 2.55 -9.58
C ASP A 66 10.39 1.86 -8.21
N LEU A 67 9.37 1.04 -7.91
CA LEU A 67 9.34 0.22 -6.69
C LEU A 67 10.48 -0.81 -6.68
N LEU A 68 10.70 -1.56 -7.77
CA LEU A 68 11.79 -2.55 -7.87
C LEU A 68 13.19 -1.90 -7.75
N ALA A 69 13.34 -0.63 -8.13
CA ALA A 69 14.60 0.08 -8.05
C ALA A 69 15.02 0.43 -6.60
N GLN A 70 14.10 0.36 -5.63
CA GLN A 70 14.40 0.61 -4.23
C GLN A 70 15.40 -0.41 -3.65
N PRO A 71 16.30 -0.01 -2.73
CA PRO A 71 17.38 -0.86 -2.23
C PRO A 71 16.92 -2.23 -1.70
N ASP A 72 15.83 -2.27 -0.93
CA ASP A 72 15.33 -3.50 -0.31
C ASP A 72 14.71 -4.47 -1.33
N ASN A 73 14.22 -3.93 -2.46
CA ASN A 73 13.61 -4.69 -3.54
C ASN A 73 14.65 -5.28 -4.50
N ARG A 74 15.91 -4.88 -4.40
CA ARG A 74 17.04 -5.44 -5.19
C ARG A 74 17.50 -6.81 -4.71
N LYS A 75 16.97 -7.30 -3.58
CA LYS A 75 17.25 -8.62 -3.03
C LYS A 75 15.94 -9.37 -2.84
N CYS A 76 15.94 -10.65 -3.14
CA CYS A 76 14.80 -11.54 -2.96
C CYS A 76 14.32 -11.51 -1.50
N ALA A 77 13.01 -11.30 -1.32
CA ALA A 77 12.39 -11.20 -0.01
C ALA A 77 12.61 -12.42 0.90
N ASP A 78 12.85 -13.61 0.35
CA ASP A 78 12.94 -14.84 1.15
C ASP A 78 14.36 -15.34 1.35
N CYS A 79 15.26 -15.13 0.37
CA CYS A 79 16.60 -15.71 0.40
C CYS A 79 17.74 -14.75 0.12
N GLY A 80 17.44 -13.46 -0.08
CA GLY A 80 18.45 -12.42 -0.34
C GLY A 80 19.16 -12.49 -1.68
N ALA A 81 18.80 -13.44 -2.57
CA ALA A 81 19.37 -13.53 -3.91
C ALA A 81 19.18 -12.21 -4.69
N PRO A 82 20.20 -11.71 -5.39
CA PRO A 82 20.13 -10.41 -6.05
C PRO A 82 19.17 -10.40 -7.25
N ASP A 83 18.72 -9.20 -7.60
CA ASP A 83 17.92 -8.87 -8.78
C ASP A 83 16.70 -9.80 -8.99
N PRO A 84 15.74 -9.80 -8.06
CA PRO A 84 14.52 -10.58 -8.21
C PRO A 84 13.73 -10.15 -9.45
N LYS A 85 13.22 -11.13 -10.21
CA LYS A 85 12.49 -10.92 -11.48
C LYS A 85 11.02 -11.33 -11.40
N TRP A 86 10.60 -11.77 -10.23
CA TRP A 86 9.25 -12.23 -9.94
C TRP A 86 8.72 -11.47 -8.74
N ALA A 87 7.41 -11.41 -8.63
CA ALA A 87 6.75 -10.80 -7.49
C ALA A 87 5.50 -11.59 -7.10
N SER A 88 5.10 -11.46 -5.84
CA SER A 88 3.79 -11.89 -5.35
C SER A 88 2.93 -10.65 -5.13
N ALA A 89 2.05 -10.34 -6.08
CA ALA A 89 1.31 -9.08 -6.12
C ALA A 89 0.45 -8.82 -4.88
N ASN A 90 -0.16 -9.87 -4.32
CA ASN A 90 -1.01 -9.78 -3.14
C ASN A 90 -0.26 -9.77 -1.79
N ILE A 91 1.00 -10.22 -1.78
CA ILE A 91 1.85 -10.21 -0.58
C ILE A 91 2.72 -8.95 -0.58
N GLY A 92 2.98 -8.35 -1.75
CA GLY A 92 3.81 -7.16 -1.87
C GLY A 92 5.32 -7.44 -1.90
N VAL A 93 5.75 -8.63 -2.33
CA VAL A 93 7.17 -9.02 -2.34
C VAL A 93 7.73 -9.30 -3.73
N PHE A 94 8.96 -8.88 -3.98
CA PHE A 94 9.83 -9.31 -5.07
C PHE A 94 10.71 -10.49 -4.66
N ILE A 95 10.68 -11.54 -5.48
CA ILE A 95 11.32 -12.83 -5.21
C ILE A 95 12.12 -13.33 -6.42
N CYS A 96 13.13 -14.15 -6.16
CA CYS A 96 13.93 -14.76 -7.21
C CYS A 96 13.21 -15.94 -7.88
N LEU A 97 13.71 -16.41 -9.02
CA LEU A 97 13.13 -17.54 -9.75
C LEU A 97 12.99 -18.81 -8.89
N LYS A 98 13.98 -19.10 -8.03
CA LYS A 98 13.95 -20.30 -7.16
C LYS A 98 12.83 -20.20 -6.11
N CYS A 99 12.64 -19.04 -5.48
CA CYS A 99 11.58 -18.83 -4.50
C CYS A 99 10.19 -18.72 -5.17
N CYS A 100 10.11 -18.13 -6.37
CA CYS A 100 8.90 -18.12 -7.19
C CYS A 100 8.31 -19.51 -7.40
N GLY A 101 9.13 -20.53 -7.67
CA GLY A 101 8.67 -21.92 -7.79
C GLY A 101 7.96 -22.44 -6.54
N ILE A 102 8.46 -22.07 -5.36
CA ILE A 102 7.87 -22.44 -4.07
C ILE A 102 6.58 -21.67 -3.82
N HIS A 103 6.57 -20.35 -4.07
CA HIS A 103 5.37 -19.53 -3.96
C HIS A 103 4.21 -20.04 -4.82
N ARG A 104 4.50 -20.53 -6.04
CA ARG A 104 3.49 -21.19 -6.90
C ARG A 104 2.87 -22.42 -6.24
N SER A 105 3.65 -23.17 -5.45
CA SER A 105 3.17 -24.35 -4.73
C SER A 105 2.26 -24.05 -3.53
N LEU A 106 2.27 -22.80 -3.02
CA LEU A 106 1.35 -22.35 -1.95
C LEU A 106 -0.08 -22.14 -2.48
N GLY A 107 -0.22 -21.93 -3.80
CA GLY A 107 -1.49 -21.63 -4.44
C GLY A 107 -1.82 -20.13 -4.46
N THR A 108 -2.65 -19.74 -5.44
CA THR A 108 -2.99 -18.33 -5.74
C THR A 108 -3.78 -17.62 -4.65
N HIS A 109 -4.40 -18.38 -3.74
CA HIS A 109 -5.09 -17.87 -2.55
C HIS A 109 -4.14 -17.54 -1.39
N ILE A 110 -2.83 -17.80 -1.52
CA ILE A 110 -1.79 -17.38 -0.58
C ILE A 110 -0.83 -16.44 -1.30
N SER A 111 -0.30 -16.86 -2.44
CA SER A 111 0.66 -16.08 -3.23
C SER A 111 0.26 -16.03 -4.70
N LYS A 112 -0.03 -14.82 -5.18
CA LYS A 112 -0.33 -14.52 -6.58
C LYS A 112 0.95 -14.09 -7.30
N VAL A 113 1.61 -15.06 -7.92
CA VAL A 113 2.94 -14.89 -8.52
C VAL A 113 2.86 -14.38 -9.96
N LEU A 114 3.57 -13.29 -10.25
CA LEU A 114 3.70 -12.67 -11.57
C LEU A 114 5.17 -12.39 -11.88
N SER A 115 5.56 -12.51 -13.14
CA SER A 115 6.83 -12.01 -13.66
C SER A 115 6.77 -10.49 -13.77
N VAL A 116 7.82 -9.82 -13.30
CA VAL A 116 7.88 -8.34 -13.36
C VAL A 116 7.94 -7.85 -14.81
N THR A 117 8.50 -8.65 -15.73
CA THR A 117 8.73 -8.23 -17.13
C THR A 117 7.93 -9.01 -18.15
N LEU A 118 7.59 -10.27 -17.87
CA LEU A 118 7.00 -11.17 -18.86
C LEU A 118 5.47 -11.26 -18.77
N ASP A 119 4.90 -10.95 -17.61
CA ASP A 119 3.46 -11.01 -17.40
C ASP A 119 2.82 -9.61 -17.54
N GLU A 120 1.54 -9.58 -17.91
CA GLU A 120 0.73 -8.36 -17.84
C GLU A 120 0.28 -8.11 -16.40
N TRP A 121 0.31 -6.85 -16.00
CA TRP A 121 -0.08 -6.41 -14.66
C TRP A 121 -1.30 -5.51 -14.76
N SER A 122 -2.29 -5.75 -13.92
CA SER A 122 -3.41 -4.82 -13.72
C SER A 122 -3.00 -3.66 -12.82
N GLU A 123 -3.71 -2.52 -12.90
CA GLU A 123 -3.42 -1.38 -12.01
C GLU A 123 -3.63 -1.77 -10.54
N GLU A 124 -4.63 -2.59 -10.23
CA GLU A 124 -4.91 -3.05 -8.86
C GLU A 124 -3.77 -3.92 -8.30
N GLU A 125 -3.10 -4.71 -9.15
CA GLU A 125 -1.94 -5.51 -8.74
C GLU A 125 -0.72 -4.63 -8.48
N VAL A 126 -0.54 -3.58 -9.28
CA VAL A 126 0.52 -2.58 -9.08
C VAL A 126 0.25 -1.76 -7.81
N ASP A 127 -1.00 -1.34 -7.61
CA ASP A 127 -1.45 -0.64 -6.40
C ASP A 127 -1.23 -1.50 -5.16
N SER A 128 -1.59 -2.80 -5.21
CA SER A 128 -1.35 -3.73 -4.09
C SER A 128 0.13 -3.84 -3.73
N MET A 129 1.02 -3.89 -4.73
CA MET A 129 2.47 -3.92 -4.48
C MET A 129 2.98 -2.63 -3.82
N ILE A 130 2.44 -1.48 -4.23
CA ILE A 130 2.84 -0.16 -3.73
C ILE A 130 2.28 0.10 -2.34
N GLU A 131 1.03 -0.29 -2.07
CA GLU A 131 0.36 -0.18 -0.78
C GLU A 131 1.11 -0.96 0.30
N VAL A 132 1.59 -2.17 -0.02
CA VAL A 132 2.44 -2.94 0.90
C VAL A 132 3.83 -2.30 1.06
N GLY A 133 4.34 -1.63 0.04
CA GLY A 133 5.65 -0.95 0.08
C GLY A 133 6.85 -1.83 -0.27
N GLY A 134 6.63 -3.02 -0.82
CA GLY A 134 7.70 -3.91 -1.25
C GLY A 134 8.32 -4.78 -0.14
N ASN A 135 9.53 -5.27 -0.39
CA ASN A 135 10.23 -6.27 0.41
C ASN A 135 10.57 -5.80 1.82
N GLY A 136 11.00 -4.54 1.99
CA GLY A 136 11.33 -3.98 3.29
C GLY A 136 10.12 -4.07 4.22
N SER A 137 9.03 -3.42 3.83
CA SER A 137 7.76 -3.42 4.54
C SER A 137 7.18 -4.82 4.76
N ALA A 138 7.15 -5.65 3.72
CA ALA A 138 6.62 -7.01 3.83
C ALA A 138 7.46 -7.88 4.79
N ASN A 139 8.79 -7.75 4.79
CA ASN A 139 9.64 -8.49 5.73
C ASN A 139 9.44 -7.99 7.17
N SER A 140 9.24 -6.69 7.39
CA SER A 140 8.91 -6.17 8.72
C SER A 140 7.63 -6.76 9.31
N ILE A 141 6.70 -7.22 8.45
CA ILE A 141 5.48 -7.93 8.86
C ILE A 141 5.77 -9.43 8.99
N TYR A 142 6.13 -10.07 7.89
CA TYR A 142 6.25 -11.53 7.78
C TYR A 142 7.50 -12.12 8.44
N GLU A 143 8.42 -11.29 8.91
CA GLU A 143 9.62 -11.69 9.64
C GLU A 143 9.73 -10.96 10.99
N ALA A 144 8.63 -10.34 11.47
CA ALA A 144 8.59 -9.55 12.72
C ALA A 144 9.10 -10.34 13.94
N TYR A 145 8.90 -11.65 13.97
CA TYR A 145 9.32 -12.53 15.04
C TYR A 145 9.86 -13.86 14.50
N ILE A 146 11.08 -13.87 13.99
CA ILE A 146 11.74 -15.14 13.63
C ILE A 146 12.10 -15.92 14.91
N PRO A 147 11.59 -17.15 15.10
CA PRO A 147 11.89 -17.95 16.29
C PRO A 147 13.39 -18.25 16.44
N GLN A 148 13.84 -18.38 17.69
CA GLN A 148 15.23 -18.72 17.98
C GLN A 148 15.62 -20.04 17.30
N GLY A 149 16.75 -20.04 16.57
CA GLY A 149 17.23 -21.19 15.81
C GLY A 149 16.71 -21.30 14.38
N VAL A 150 15.81 -20.42 13.96
CA VAL A 150 15.43 -20.23 12.55
C VAL A 150 16.19 -19.05 11.98
N SER A 151 16.75 -19.22 10.78
CA SER A 151 17.44 -18.14 10.07
C SER A 151 16.95 -18.05 8.64
N LYS A 152 16.89 -16.82 8.11
CA LYS A 152 16.58 -16.57 6.71
C LYS A 152 17.57 -17.32 5.79
N PRO A 153 17.10 -18.08 4.80
CA PRO A 153 17.98 -18.84 3.93
C PRO A 153 18.86 -17.92 3.08
N GLY A 154 20.07 -18.36 2.74
CA GLY A 154 20.92 -17.67 1.77
C GLY A 154 20.55 -17.98 0.30
N PRO A 155 21.16 -17.28 -0.67
CA PRO A 155 20.93 -17.50 -2.11
C PRO A 155 21.29 -18.92 -2.58
N ASP A 156 22.21 -19.58 -1.90
CA ASP A 156 22.69 -20.93 -2.24
C ASP A 156 21.99 -22.03 -1.43
N ALA A 157 21.04 -21.67 -0.57
CA ALA A 157 20.26 -22.63 0.20
C ALA A 157 19.51 -23.62 -0.71
N SER A 158 19.45 -24.88 -0.26
CA SER A 158 18.74 -25.94 -0.97
C SER A 158 17.25 -25.61 -1.13
N HIS A 159 16.60 -26.27 -2.09
CA HIS A 159 15.17 -26.10 -2.31
C HIS A 159 14.36 -26.41 -1.04
N GLU A 160 14.75 -27.44 -0.29
CA GLU A 160 14.09 -27.86 0.95
C GLU A 160 14.17 -26.78 2.04
N VAL A 161 15.36 -26.19 2.27
CA VAL A 161 15.55 -25.13 3.27
C VAL A 161 14.71 -23.90 2.92
N ARG A 162 14.71 -23.49 1.64
CA ARG A 162 13.86 -22.40 1.16
C ARG A 162 12.38 -22.69 1.36
N ALA A 163 11.94 -23.89 0.98
CA ALA A 163 10.54 -24.29 1.03
C ALA A 163 10.03 -24.31 2.47
N LYS A 164 10.86 -24.80 3.41
CA LYS A 164 10.56 -24.75 4.84
C LYS A 164 10.37 -23.30 5.31
N PHE A 165 11.31 -22.40 5.00
CA PHE A 165 11.24 -21.01 5.43
C PHE A 165 10.04 -20.26 4.81
N ILE A 166 9.80 -20.42 3.51
CA ILE A 166 8.71 -19.73 2.79
C ILE A 166 7.34 -20.20 3.27
N ARG A 167 7.16 -21.49 3.53
CA ARG A 167 5.92 -22.01 4.12
C ARG A 167 5.73 -21.50 5.54
N ALA A 168 6.78 -21.56 6.37
CA ALA A 168 6.77 -20.97 7.70
C ALA A 168 6.39 -19.47 7.68
N LYS A 169 6.89 -18.74 6.69
CA LYS A 169 6.66 -17.30 6.53
C LYS A 169 5.24 -16.95 6.07
N TYR A 170 4.71 -17.61 5.04
CA TYR A 170 3.47 -17.18 4.38
C TYR A 170 2.29 -18.15 4.51
N GLU A 171 2.54 -19.45 4.64
CA GLU A 171 1.51 -20.49 4.71
C GLU A 171 1.10 -20.76 6.16
N SER A 172 2.05 -21.10 7.04
CA SER A 172 1.80 -21.29 8.47
C SER A 172 2.01 -20.01 9.31
N GLN A 173 2.61 -18.98 8.71
CA GLN A 173 2.79 -17.64 9.30
C GLN A 173 3.48 -17.65 10.68
N GLU A 174 4.39 -18.60 10.92
CA GLU A 174 5.06 -18.85 12.19
C GLU A 174 5.89 -17.66 12.69
N PHE A 175 6.36 -16.82 11.77
CA PHE A 175 7.22 -15.66 12.05
C PHE A 175 6.44 -14.39 12.34
N LEU A 176 5.11 -14.43 12.19
CA LEU A 176 4.27 -13.39 12.73
C LEU A 176 4.20 -13.54 14.26
N LYS A 177 3.90 -12.45 14.96
CA LYS A 177 3.50 -12.52 16.38
C LYS A 177 2.42 -13.61 16.53
N PRO A 178 2.39 -14.43 17.60
CA PRO A 178 1.40 -15.50 17.75
C PRO A 178 -0.06 -15.07 17.56
N SER A 179 -0.38 -13.80 17.83
CA SER A 179 -1.67 -13.15 17.61
C SER A 179 -2.06 -12.90 16.15
N LEU A 180 -1.13 -13.06 15.20
CA LEU A 180 -1.31 -12.76 13.78
C LEU A 180 -1.33 -14.03 12.90
N ARG A 181 -1.21 -15.23 13.48
CA ARG A 181 -1.16 -16.51 12.74
C ARG A 181 -2.55 -16.92 12.27
N ILE A 182 -2.80 -16.89 10.97
CA ILE A 182 -4.08 -17.31 10.39
C ILE A 182 -4.01 -18.80 10.07
N LEU A 183 -4.56 -19.66 10.93
CA LEU A 183 -4.88 -21.05 10.55
C LEU A 183 -6.40 -21.29 10.49
N SER A 184 -6.76 -21.98 9.42
CA SER A 184 -8.11 -22.20 8.90
C SER A 184 -9.04 -22.96 9.86
N SER A 185 -10.12 -22.31 10.30
CA SER A 185 -11.33 -23.01 10.74
C SER A 185 -12.44 -22.85 9.70
N SER A 186 -12.85 -23.98 9.15
CA SER A 186 -13.88 -24.13 8.12
C SER A 186 -15.24 -23.56 8.53
N SER A 187 -15.87 -22.70 7.70
CA SER A 187 -17.24 -22.90 7.17
C SER A 187 -17.88 -21.65 6.54
N LYS A 188 -18.59 -21.93 5.44
CA LYS A 188 -19.60 -21.17 4.67
C LYS A 188 -19.14 -20.23 3.53
N LYS A 189 -19.60 -20.62 2.34
CA LYS A 189 -19.44 -19.99 1.03
C LYS A 189 -20.20 -18.67 0.96
N HIS A 190 -19.51 -17.59 0.62
CA HIS A 190 -20.04 -16.52 -0.21
C HIS A 190 -18.94 -16.03 -1.15
N SER A 191 -19.30 -15.86 -2.42
CA SER A 191 -18.45 -15.42 -3.52
C SER A 191 -18.08 -13.95 -3.36
N LEU A 192 -16.81 -13.66 -3.04
CA LEU A 192 -16.20 -12.35 -3.23
C LEU A 192 -14.73 -12.54 -3.62
N GLN A 193 -14.45 -12.37 -4.91
CA GLN A 193 -13.10 -12.03 -5.37
C GLN A 193 -12.83 -10.58 -4.97
N SER A 194 -12.25 -10.38 -3.79
CA SER A 194 -11.29 -9.30 -3.55
C SER A 194 -10.44 -9.65 -2.33
N SER A 195 -9.19 -10.00 -2.67
CA SER A 195 -7.94 -9.79 -1.91
C SER A 195 -7.92 -10.13 -0.43
N LEU A 196 -7.05 -11.09 -0.10
CA LEU A 196 -6.58 -11.42 1.25
C LEU A 196 -6.07 -10.19 2.02
N SER A 197 -5.69 -9.11 1.33
CA SER A 197 -5.36 -7.80 1.91
C SER A 197 -6.48 -7.30 2.82
N ARG A 198 -7.74 -7.32 2.38
CA ARG A 198 -8.89 -6.93 3.22
C ARG A 198 -9.15 -7.91 4.36
N ARG A 199 -8.84 -9.20 4.21
CA ARG A 199 -9.03 -10.19 5.29
C ARG A 199 -7.92 -10.16 6.33
N LEU A 200 -6.69 -9.84 5.96
CA LEU A 200 -5.61 -9.57 6.91
C LEU A 200 -5.93 -8.29 7.70
N TRP A 201 -6.49 -7.27 7.05
CA TRP A 201 -7.08 -6.09 7.70
C TRP A 201 -8.25 -6.44 8.64
N ILE A 202 -9.17 -7.33 8.25
CA ILE A 202 -10.28 -7.79 9.12
C ILE A 202 -9.79 -8.69 10.28
N VAL A 203 -8.70 -9.44 10.12
CA VAL A 203 -8.13 -10.28 11.22
C VAL A 203 -7.30 -9.45 12.20
N LEU A 204 -6.73 -8.31 11.77
CA LEU A 204 -6.28 -7.26 12.71
C LEU A 204 -7.46 -6.68 13.53
N ASP A 205 -8.69 -6.73 12.99
CA ASP A 205 -9.88 -6.07 13.54
C ASP A 205 -10.81 -7.01 14.34
N ILE A 206 -10.69 -8.33 14.23
CA ILE A 206 -11.57 -9.30 14.91
C ILE A 206 -10.77 -10.17 15.91
N GLN A 207 -10.82 -9.75 17.19
CA GLN A 207 -10.81 -10.62 18.38
C GLN A 207 -9.49 -10.79 19.19
N VAL A 208 -8.96 -9.71 19.79
CA VAL A 208 -8.48 -9.77 21.20
C VAL A 208 -9.73 -9.83 22.11
N HIS A 209 -10.33 -11.01 22.06
CA HIS A 209 -11.31 -11.69 22.89
C HIS A 209 -12.26 -10.96 23.85
N ARG A 210 -13.55 -11.27 23.61
CA ARG A 210 -14.58 -11.66 24.60
C ARG A 210 -14.72 -10.74 25.83
N LYS A 211 -15.71 -9.86 25.69
CA LYS A 211 -16.88 -9.77 26.58
C LYS A 211 -16.56 -9.83 28.08
N ILE A 212 -16.04 -8.73 28.62
CA ILE A 212 -16.38 -8.30 29.98
C ILE A 212 -16.68 -6.80 29.90
N GLN A 213 -17.88 -6.43 30.32
CA GLN A 213 -18.31 -5.03 30.39
C GLN A 213 -17.47 -4.31 31.45
N TYR A 214 -16.67 -3.34 31.02
CA TYR A 214 -16.28 -2.21 31.85
C TYR A 214 -16.41 -0.96 31.00
N GLU A 215 -17.47 -0.19 31.23
CA GLU A 215 -17.51 1.22 30.88
C GLU A 215 -16.34 1.90 31.62
N GLY A 216 -15.38 2.49 30.92
CA GLY A 216 -14.59 3.58 31.52
C GLY A 216 -13.10 3.75 31.21
N MET A 217 -12.41 2.93 30.39
CA MET A 217 -11.00 3.23 30.05
C MET A 217 -10.72 3.06 28.55
N VAL A 218 -10.36 4.16 27.90
CA VAL A 218 -9.83 4.19 26.52
C VAL A 218 -8.30 4.09 26.62
N GLU A 219 -7.70 3.11 25.94
CA GLU A 219 -6.24 2.99 25.83
C GLU A 219 -5.71 3.85 24.68
N PHE A 220 -4.65 4.60 24.92
CA PHE A 220 -4.00 5.48 23.94
C PHE A 220 -2.63 4.92 23.54
N ILE A 221 -2.33 4.94 22.24
CA ILE A 221 -1.04 4.48 21.67
C ILE A 221 0.01 5.59 21.57
N GLY A 222 -0.40 6.84 21.75
CA GLY A 222 0.49 7.99 21.67
C GLY A 222 -0.25 9.31 21.79
N LEU A 223 0.51 10.39 21.70
CA LEU A 223 0.02 11.76 21.64
C LEU A 223 0.34 12.33 20.26
N LEU A 224 -0.61 13.06 19.71
CA LEU A 224 -0.41 13.87 18.53
C LEU A 224 -0.42 15.35 18.93
N LYS A 225 0.69 16.02 18.66
CA LYS A 225 0.79 17.48 18.76
C LYS A 225 0.49 18.08 17.40
N ALA A 226 -0.65 18.76 17.28
CA ALA A 226 -1.06 19.46 16.08
C ALA A 226 -0.85 20.97 16.26
N LYS A 227 0.15 21.52 15.58
CA LYS A 227 0.40 22.96 15.53
C LYS A 227 -0.41 23.58 14.40
N VAL A 228 -1.47 24.29 14.75
CA VAL A 228 -2.30 25.06 13.81
C VAL A 228 -1.57 26.36 13.50
N LEU A 229 -0.99 26.47 12.30
CA LEU A 229 -0.14 27.59 11.94
C LEU A 229 -0.97 28.79 11.51
N ARG A 230 -1.76 28.63 10.44
CA ARG A 230 -2.54 29.73 9.84
C ARG A 230 -3.67 29.22 8.95
N GLY A 231 -4.65 30.11 8.76
CA GLY A 231 -5.66 30.03 7.71
C GLY A 231 -5.30 30.99 6.57
N ALA A 232 -5.78 30.73 5.37
CA ALA A 232 -5.70 31.68 4.26
C ALA A 232 -6.99 31.73 3.47
N ASN A 233 -7.37 32.95 3.09
CA ASN A 233 -8.56 33.24 2.31
C ASN A 233 -9.81 32.50 2.82
N LEU A 234 -10.02 32.57 4.14
CA LEU A 234 -11.18 31.96 4.78
C LEU A 234 -12.47 32.65 4.35
N ALA A 235 -13.58 31.93 4.44
CA ALA A 235 -14.90 32.43 4.09
C ALA A 235 -15.33 33.60 4.98
N VAL A 236 -16.16 34.49 4.43
CA VAL A 236 -16.79 35.59 5.17
C VAL A 236 -18.11 35.10 5.75
N ARG A 237 -18.32 35.28 7.06
CA ARG A 237 -19.56 34.92 7.74
C ARG A 237 -20.21 36.10 8.47
N ASP A 238 -19.42 37.14 8.76
CA ASP A 238 -19.92 38.48 9.11
C ASP A 238 -20.07 39.42 7.89
N MET A 239 -20.43 40.68 8.14
CA MET A 239 -20.65 41.69 7.08
C MET A 239 -19.50 41.82 6.07
N LEU A 240 -18.25 41.75 6.52
CA LEU A 240 -17.06 41.94 5.68
C LEU A 240 -15.90 40.99 6.04
N SER A 241 -16.00 40.27 7.16
CA SER A 241 -14.92 39.44 7.71
C SER A 241 -15.50 38.25 8.47
N SER A 242 -14.68 37.64 9.32
CA SER A 242 -15.04 36.59 10.28
C SER A 242 -14.04 36.65 11.44
N ASP A 243 -14.42 36.09 12.58
CA ASP A 243 -13.66 35.85 13.79
C ASP A 243 -13.26 34.36 13.91
N PRO A 244 -12.36 33.83 13.06
CA PRO A 244 -12.15 32.40 12.95
C PRO A 244 -11.43 31.78 14.16
N TYR A 245 -11.85 30.54 14.48
CA TYR A 245 -11.10 29.58 15.30
C TYR A 245 -11.22 28.16 14.72
N VAL A 246 -10.30 27.29 15.11
CA VAL A 246 -10.23 25.91 14.60
C VAL A 246 -10.53 24.92 15.70
N VAL A 247 -11.33 23.91 15.39
CA VAL A 247 -11.61 22.76 16.26
C VAL A 247 -11.06 21.50 15.60
N LEU A 248 -10.20 20.79 16.32
CA LEU A 248 -9.74 19.45 15.96
C LEU A 248 -10.50 18.42 16.81
N THR A 249 -11.10 17.43 16.14
CA THR A 249 -11.84 16.34 16.80
C THR A 249 -11.22 14.99 16.44
N LEU A 250 -10.91 14.17 17.45
CA LEU A 250 -10.46 12.79 17.28
C LEU A 250 -11.25 11.87 18.23
N GLY A 251 -12.13 11.04 17.67
CA GLY A 251 -13.10 10.28 18.45
C GLY A 251 -13.98 11.21 19.30
N HIS A 252 -13.89 11.09 20.63
CA HIS A 252 -14.61 11.95 21.58
C HIS A 252 -13.83 13.19 22.04
N GLN A 253 -12.57 13.31 21.65
CA GLN A 253 -11.72 14.43 22.06
C GLN A 253 -11.91 15.62 21.14
N LYS A 254 -11.91 16.81 21.73
CA LYS A 254 -11.92 18.09 21.03
C LYS A 254 -10.84 18.99 21.60
N ALA A 255 -10.08 19.62 20.73
CA ALA A 255 -9.15 20.69 21.07
C ALA A 255 -9.38 21.85 20.12
N GLN A 256 -9.23 23.08 20.60
CA GLN A 256 -9.51 24.27 19.79
C GLN A 256 -8.48 25.37 19.98
N THR A 257 -8.30 26.19 18.95
CA THR A 257 -7.47 27.39 19.01
C THR A 257 -8.19 28.56 19.70
N SER A 258 -7.46 29.63 19.94
CA SER A 258 -8.05 30.94 20.21
C SER A 258 -8.76 31.51 18.98
N VAL A 259 -9.66 32.46 19.24
CA VAL A 259 -10.39 33.23 18.22
C VAL A 259 -9.53 34.42 17.78
N ILE A 260 -9.37 34.61 16.47
CA ILE A 260 -8.70 35.80 15.91
C ILE A 260 -9.76 36.68 15.24
N LYS A 261 -9.95 37.90 15.75
CA LYS A 261 -11.02 38.78 15.29
C LYS A 261 -10.79 39.39 13.91
N SER A 262 -11.87 39.48 13.12
CA SER A 262 -11.99 40.18 11.85
C SER A 262 -10.82 39.91 10.91
N ASN A 263 -10.48 38.63 10.71
CA ASN A 263 -9.32 38.24 9.92
C ASN A 263 -9.55 36.93 9.15
N LEU A 264 -9.56 37.01 7.82
CA LEU A 264 -9.68 35.85 6.92
C LEU A 264 -8.34 35.16 6.60
N ASN A 265 -7.24 35.69 7.13
CA ASN A 265 -5.88 35.13 7.04
C ASN A 265 -5.25 35.04 8.44
N PRO A 266 -5.92 34.37 9.40
CA PRO A 266 -5.47 34.28 10.78
C PRO A 266 -4.16 33.50 10.88
N VAL A 267 -3.27 33.92 11.76
CA VAL A 267 -2.04 33.20 12.12
C VAL A 267 -2.15 32.84 13.61
N TRP A 268 -2.54 31.61 13.90
CA TRP A 268 -2.70 31.13 15.27
C TRP A 268 -1.36 30.74 15.89
N ASN A 269 -0.56 29.93 15.17
CA ASN A 269 0.66 29.31 15.71
C ASN A 269 0.45 28.60 17.06
N GLU A 270 -0.71 27.98 17.24
CA GLU A 270 -1.11 27.33 18.48
C GLU A 270 -0.92 25.82 18.42
N GLU A 271 -0.44 25.23 19.51
CA GLU A 271 -0.21 23.79 19.64
C GLU A 271 -1.36 23.14 20.40
N LEU A 272 -2.05 22.21 19.75
CA LEU A 272 -3.14 21.42 20.31
C LEU A 272 -2.69 19.98 20.49
N MET A 273 -3.04 19.37 21.62
CA MET A 273 -2.66 18.00 21.96
C MET A 273 -3.89 17.09 21.88
N LEU A 274 -3.78 15.97 21.16
CA LEU A 274 -4.80 14.93 21.08
C LEU A 274 -4.18 13.60 21.49
N SER A 275 -4.86 12.84 22.35
CA SER A 275 -4.46 11.47 22.65
C SER A 275 -4.97 10.54 21.56
N VAL A 276 -4.12 9.71 20.97
CA VAL A 276 -4.52 8.85 19.85
C VAL A 276 -4.88 7.46 20.38
N PRO A 277 -6.16 7.02 20.27
CA PRO A 277 -6.58 5.70 20.71
C PRO A 277 -6.07 4.60 19.77
N GLN A 278 -6.18 3.34 20.15
CA GLN A 278 -5.81 2.21 19.27
C GLN A 278 -6.66 2.18 17.98
N ASP A 279 -7.95 2.47 18.08
CA ASP A 279 -8.94 2.51 16.99
C ASP A 279 -9.11 3.94 16.44
N TYR A 280 -8.00 4.63 16.19
CA TYR A 280 -8.04 6.00 15.70
C TYR A 280 -8.61 6.07 14.27
N GLY A 281 -9.48 7.06 14.05
CA GLY A 281 -9.90 7.50 12.72
C GLY A 281 -9.10 8.71 12.23
N ALA A 282 -9.59 9.33 11.15
CA ALA A 282 -9.11 10.63 10.72
C ALA A 282 -9.44 11.72 11.77
N ILE A 283 -8.61 12.74 11.85
CA ILE A 283 -8.91 13.93 12.65
C ILE A 283 -9.84 14.82 11.84
N LYS A 284 -10.98 15.15 12.41
CA LYS A 284 -11.87 16.15 11.83
C LYS A 284 -11.38 17.54 12.20
N LEU A 285 -11.01 18.33 11.21
CA LEU A 285 -10.73 19.76 11.33
C LEU A 285 -11.97 20.54 10.91
N GLN A 286 -12.43 21.44 11.75
CA GLN A 286 -13.51 22.37 11.42
C GLN A 286 -13.07 23.79 11.77
N VAL A 287 -13.39 24.73 10.88
CA VAL A 287 -13.19 26.17 11.13
C VAL A 287 -14.56 26.78 11.41
N PHE A 288 -14.64 27.64 12.41
CA PHE A 288 -15.86 28.31 12.83
C PHE A 288 -15.64 29.81 12.96
N ASP A 289 -16.69 30.57 12.70
CA ASP A 289 -16.80 32.00 12.96
C ASP A 289 -17.39 32.22 14.34
N HIS A 290 -16.69 32.93 15.23
CA HIS A 290 -17.16 33.13 16.59
C HIS A 290 -18.20 34.25 16.68
N ASP A 291 -19.40 33.90 17.15
CA ASP A 291 -20.50 34.82 17.33
C ASP A 291 -20.81 35.05 18.83
N THR A 292 -20.96 36.32 19.22
CA THR A 292 -21.24 36.65 20.64
C THR A 292 -22.69 36.34 21.05
N PHE A 293 -23.62 36.32 20.09
CA PHE A 293 -25.07 36.25 20.37
C PHE A 293 -25.83 35.20 19.54
N SER A 294 -25.13 34.42 18.72
CA SER A 294 -25.65 33.33 17.88
C SER A 294 -24.83 32.06 18.08
N ALA A 295 -25.24 30.98 17.44
CA ALA A 295 -24.38 29.81 17.30
C ALA A 295 -23.32 30.09 16.22
N ASP A 296 -22.08 29.72 16.52
CA ASP A 296 -20.92 29.93 15.63
C ASP A 296 -21.11 29.26 14.26
N ASP A 297 -20.91 30.04 13.19
CA ASP A 297 -21.12 29.60 11.81
C ASP A 297 -19.94 28.76 11.30
N ILE A 298 -20.23 27.68 10.59
CA ILE A 298 -19.18 26.84 10.01
C ILE A 298 -18.53 27.53 8.79
N MET A 299 -17.20 27.56 8.80
CA MET A 299 -16.35 28.15 7.76
C MET A 299 -15.59 27.10 6.95
N GLY A 300 -16.08 25.87 6.96
CA GLY A 300 -15.52 24.73 6.24
C GLY A 300 -14.87 23.68 7.14
N GLU A 301 -14.60 22.53 6.52
CA GLU A 301 -14.06 21.36 7.21
C GLU A 301 -13.08 20.57 6.34
N ALA A 302 -12.23 19.78 6.99
CA ALA A 302 -11.32 18.85 6.33
C ALA A 302 -11.06 17.64 7.25
N GLU A 303 -10.70 16.51 6.65
CA GLU A 303 -10.23 15.34 7.39
C GLU A 303 -8.71 15.21 7.21
N ILE A 304 -8.01 14.90 8.30
CA ILE A 304 -6.56 14.68 8.33
C ILE A 304 -6.30 13.22 8.64
N GLU A 305 -5.71 12.51 7.69
CA GLU A 305 -5.36 11.10 7.86
C GLU A 305 -3.99 10.98 8.53
N ILE A 306 -3.97 10.40 9.74
CA ILE A 306 -2.74 10.21 10.53
C ILE A 306 -2.17 8.79 10.45
N GLN A 307 -2.83 7.90 9.70
CA GLN A 307 -2.43 6.50 9.56
C GLN A 307 -1.03 6.37 8.95
N SER A 308 -0.76 7.06 7.84
CA SER A 308 0.56 7.03 7.19
C SER A 308 1.69 7.52 8.12
N MET A 309 1.43 8.53 8.95
CA MET A 309 2.39 9.04 9.93
C MET A 309 2.70 8.02 11.03
N ILE A 310 1.66 7.47 11.65
CA ILE A 310 1.80 6.53 12.77
C ILE A 310 2.39 5.20 12.32
N THR A 311 1.93 4.66 11.18
CA THR A 311 2.45 3.40 10.63
C THR A 311 3.91 3.53 10.23
N SER A 312 4.31 4.63 9.58
CA SER A 312 5.71 4.94 9.33
C SER A 312 6.49 5.03 10.64
N ALA A 313 6.09 5.87 11.60
CA ALA A 313 6.79 6.01 12.87
C ALA A 313 7.02 4.66 13.58
N THR A 314 5.96 3.85 13.68
CA THR A 314 5.99 2.54 14.33
C THR A 314 6.94 1.56 13.62
N ALA A 315 7.02 1.62 12.29
CA ALA A 315 7.91 0.76 11.51
C ALA A 315 9.40 1.09 11.71
N PHE A 316 9.73 2.35 11.97
CA PHE A 316 11.12 2.80 12.17
C PHE A 316 11.59 2.64 13.64
N GLY A 317 10.68 2.53 14.60
CA GLY A 317 11.02 2.37 16.02
C GLY A 317 11.43 3.70 16.66
N ASP A 318 12.61 3.73 17.29
CA ASP A 318 13.10 4.93 17.98
C ASP A 318 13.63 5.98 16.97
N PRO A 319 12.92 7.13 16.79
CA PRO A 319 13.32 8.15 15.84
C PRO A 319 14.64 8.86 16.22
N GLU A 320 15.07 8.82 17.49
CA GLU A 320 16.33 9.44 17.93
C GLU A 320 17.57 8.75 17.34
N MET A 321 17.43 7.50 16.89
CA MET A 321 18.52 6.73 16.28
C MET A 321 18.81 7.14 14.82
N PHE A 322 17.99 8.01 14.23
CA PHE A 322 18.07 8.35 12.81
C PHE A 322 18.35 9.85 12.61
N GLY A 323 19.15 10.14 11.58
CA GLY A 323 19.30 11.51 11.07
C GLY A 323 18.07 11.95 10.28
N ASN A 324 18.04 13.22 9.88
CA ASN A 324 16.91 13.79 9.15
C ASN A 324 16.61 12.98 7.87
N MET A 325 15.42 12.39 7.79
CA MET A 325 15.03 11.53 6.67
C MET A 325 13.52 11.47 6.47
N GLN A 326 13.09 11.16 5.26
CA GLN A 326 11.68 10.91 4.96
C GLN A 326 11.33 9.44 5.26
N ILE A 327 10.25 9.22 6.01
CA ILE A 327 9.80 7.88 6.44
C ILE A 327 8.41 7.49 5.92
N GLY A 328 7.66 8.46 5.40
CA GLY A 328 6.29 8.25 4.95
C GLY A 328 5.77 9.38 4.08
N LYS A 329 4.54 9.21 3.58
CA LYS A 329 3.87 10.20 2.74
C LYS A 329 2.36 9.97 2.72
N TRP A 330 1.59 11.05 2.86
CA TRP A 330 0.17 11.12 2.55
C TRP A 330 0.00 11.77 1.18
N LEU A 331 -0.43 10.99 0.20
CA LEU A 331 -0.50 11.43 -1.19
C LEU A 331 -1.76 12.25 -1.44
N LYS A 332 -1.61 13.35 -2.17
CA LYS A 332 -2.76 14.09 -2.68
C LYS A 332 -3.54 13.22 -3.66
N SER A 333 -4.85 13.17 -3.47
CA SER A 333 -5.78 12.50 -4.37
C SER A 333 -7.04 13.34 -4.57
N GLY A 334 -7.95 12.88 -5.44
CA GLY A 334 -9.18 13.63 -5.74
C GLY A 334 -10.25 13.52 -4.65
N ASP A 335 -10.06 12.61 -3.70
CA ASP A 335 -10.97 12.27 -2.60
C ASP A 335 -10.48 12.75 -1.23
N ASN A 336 -9.34 13.45 -1.16
CA ASN A 336 -8.86 14.07 0.07
C ASN A 336 -8.71 15.60 -0.04
N ALA A 337 -8.51 16.24 1.10
CA ALA A 337 -8.45 17.70 1.21
C ALA A 337 -7.04 18.29 0.95
N LEU A 338 -6.04 17.48 0.59
CA LEU A 338 -4.67 17.95 0.43
C LEU A 338 -4.51 18.92 -0.75
N LEU A 339 -3.81 20.04 -0.51
CA LEU A 339 -3.39 20.95 -1.58
C LEU A 339 -2.22 20.35 -2.39
N GLU A 340 -1.31 19.67 -1.69
CA GLU A 340 -0.14 18.98 -2.22
C GLU A 340 0.18 17.73 -1.40
N ASP A 341 1.07 16.89 -1.92
CA ASP A 341 1.54 15.72 -1.19
C ASP A 341 2.19 16.11 0.15
N SER A 342 1.79 15.45 1.23
CA SER A 342 2.34 15.69 2.57
C SER A 342 3.35 14.61 2.94
N THR A 343 4.60 14.99 3.25
CA THR A 343 5.67 14.04 3.62
C THR A 343 5.79 13.89 5.13
N VAL A 344 6.05 12.67 5.58
CA VAL A 344 6.36 12.36 6.98
C VAL A 344 7.88 12.20 7.10
N ASN A 345 8.49 12.98 7.98
CA ASN A 345 9.93 13.07 8.13
C ASN A 345 10.32 12.86 9.60
N ILE A 346 11.49 12.27 9.83
CA ILE A 346 12.23 12.41 11.07
C ILE A 346 13.05 13.70 10.95
N VAL A 347 12.87 14.62 11.89
CA VAL A 347 13.64 15.86 12.00
C VAL A 347 14.04 16.04 13.46
N ASP A 348 15.34 16.09 13.73
CA ASP A 348 15.89 16.24 15.08
C ASP A 348 15.33 15.21 16.08
N GLY A 349 15.28 13.94 15.68
CA GLY A 349 14.75 12.84 16.48
C GLY A 349 13.23 12.81 16.63
N LYS A 350 12.49 13.66 15.91
CA LYS A 350 11.03 13.77 16.01
C LYS A 350 10.34 13.43 14.71
N VAL A 351 9.24 12.68 14.79
CA VAL A 351 8.40 12.42 13.63
C VAL A 351 7.48 13.61 13.38
N LYS A 352 7.66 14.27 12.25
CA LYS A 352 6.94 15.48 11.84
C LYS A 352 6.29 15.34 10.47
N GLN A 353 5.15 15.98 10.30
CA GLN A 353 4.42 16.05 9.02
C GLN A 353 3.84 17.44 8.83
N PHE A 354 4.12 18.07 7.69
CA PHE A 354 3.48 19.33 7.31
C PHE A 354 2.26 19.06 6.43
N VAL A 355 1.14 19.71 6.74
CA VAL A 355 -0.15 19.46 6.09
C VAL A 355 -0.74 20.79 5.60
N SER A 356 -1.07 20.85 4.31
CA SER A 356 -1.77 21.96 3.66
C SER A 356 -3.09 21.47 3.08
N LEU A 357 -4.20 22.04 3.54
CA LEU A 357 -5.56 21.56 3.27
C LEU A 357 -6.38 22.63 2.58
N LYS A 358 -7.21 22.20 1.63
CA LYS A 358 -8.34 22.99 1.11
C LYS A 358 -9.59 22.63 1.89
N LEU A 359 -10.23 23.62 2.50
CA LEU A 359 -11.48 23.41 3.22
C LEU A 359 -12.59 22.99 2.25
N GLN A 360 -13.38 22.02 2.69
CA GLN A 360 -14.56 21.48 1.99
C GLN A 360 -15.83 22.09 2.56
N ASN A 361 -16.94 21.95 1.82
CA ASN A 361 -18.26 22.48 2.20
C ASN A 361 -18.26 23.99 2.47
N VAL A 362 -17.36 24.72 1.80
CA VAL A 362 -17.18 26.16 1.89
C VAL A 362 -16.67 26.71 0.56
N GLU A 363 -16.97 27.97 0.26
CA GLU A 363 -16.58 28.65 -0.98
C GLU A 363 -15.08 28.96 -1.08
N SER A 364 -14.39 29.09 0.06
CA SER A 364 -12.97 29.42 0.12
C SER A 364 -12.38 29.04 1.49
N GLY A 365 -11.07 28.85 1.52
CA GLY A 365 -10.33 28.63 2.75
C GLY A 365 -9.28 27.53 2.62
N GLU A 366 -8.10 27.84 3.12
CA GLU A 366 -6.98 26.90 3.22
C GLU A 366 -6.45 26.88 4.65
N MET A 367 -5.97 25.70 5.07
CA MET A 367 -5.44 25.47 6.40
C MET A 367 -4.04 24.87 6.35
N TYR A 368 -3.15 25.36 7.21
CA TYR A 368 -1.76 24.96 7.28
C TYR A 368 -1.40 24.50 8.69
N LEU A 369 -0.90 23.28 8.82
CA LEU A 369 -0.59 22.64 10.09
C LEU A 369 0.76 21.93 10.06
N GLU A 370 1.41 21.84 11.22
CA GLU A 370 2.51 20.91 11.47
C GLU A 370 2.05 19.89 12.52
N LEU A 371 2.20 18.60 12.22
CA LEU A 371 1.91 17.50 13.13
C LEU A 371 3.22 16.92 13.67
N GLU A 372 3.26 16.59 14.95
CA GLU A 372 4.35 15.88 15.63
C GLU A 372 3.78 14.67 16.38
N TRP A 373 4.31 13.47 16.09
CA TRP A 373 3.90 12.21 16.71
C TRP A 373 4.80 11.88 17.89
N ILE A 374 4.18 11.54 19.02
CA ILE A 374 4.86 11.21 20.27
C ILE A 374 4.30 9.85 20.73
N PRO A 375 5.02 8.73 20.53
CA PRO A 375 4.56 7.43 21.00
C PRO A 375 4.50 7.43 22.54
N LEU A 376 3.50 6.74 23.11
CA LEU A 376 3.53 6.39 24.52
C LEU A 376 4.26 5.05 24.62
N ASP A 377 5.43 5.05 25.25
CA ASP A 377 6.27 3.87 25.44
C ASP A 377 5.44 2.67 25.96
N GLN A 378 5.59 1.51 25.32
CA GLN A 378 5.03 0.23 25.79
C GLN A 378 5.95 -0.46 26.79
#